data_AF-A0A946DQY7-F1
#
_entry.id   AF-A0A946DQY7-F1
#
_cell.length_a   1.000
_cell.length_b   1.000
_cell.length_c   1.000
_cell.angle_alpha   90.00
_cell.angle_beta   90.00
_cell.angle_gamma   90.00
#
_symmetry.space_group_name_H-M   'P 1'
#
loop_
_entity.id
_entity.type
_entity.pdbx_description
1 polymer ?
#
loop_
_entity_poly.entity_id
_entity_poly.type
_entity_poly.pdbx_seq_one_letter_code
_entity_poly.pdbx_strand_id
1 'polypeptide(L)'
;MHNVVIEEPYEFIPPYRGKFWAWACRMWLPGHLRKEYGITSHEFRGLELLKASIDAGHGIVLAPNHCRPSDPMAMGLLDIELNMYHYSMASWHVFKQGWYTSFMAQRLGAFSVYREGMDRPALNCAIDILTTAERPLVIFPEGVISRTNDRLGVLMEGTAFMARQAARKREKQNPENKVVIHPVAIRYLFQGDLQAAVTPVLRDIEHRLTWQPQDHRPLVSRIRRVGMALLCLKEVEYLGDTQTGSLFTRLERLIDHVLGPLEEEWLGEVQQGDVVARVKNLRMAIVPDMIGGEIDFEERERRWRQLADCYLAQQMSFYPRDYIRPDSPVERLLETVERFEEDLTDAARHHGPQKIIIEVGEAIEVSPKRERGGNGDPIMPLLEQRLTTMLEKLATESAPLMKTEVSPIDLETAES
;
A
#
# COMPACT_ATOMS: atom_id res chain seq x y z
N MET A 1 -1.08 19.19 5.58
CA MET A 1 -2.21 18.29 5.37
C MET A 1 -2.26 18.01 3.88
N HIS A 2 -1.90 16.80 3.45
CA HIS A 2 -2.19 16.36 2.09
C HIS A 2 -3.68 16.56 1.79
N ASN A 3 -4.03 17.01 0.58
CA ASN A 3 -5.43 16.99 0.15
C ASN A 3 -5.86 15.52 0.07
N VAL A 4 -6.53 15.05 1.13
CA VAL A 4 -6.97 13.66 1.31
C VAL A 4 -7.95 13.23 0.20
N VAL A 5 -8.65 14.20 -0.40
CA VAL A 5 -9.63 13.99 -1.47
C VAL A 5 -9.41 15.06 -2.55
N ILE A 6 -9.57 14.68 -3.82
CA ILE A 6 -9.57 15.62 -4.95
C ILE A 6 -11.02 15.96 -5.29
N GLU A 7 -11.40 17.21 -5.08
CA GLU A 7 -12.71 17.77 -5.43
C GLU A 7 -12.80 18.23 -6.89
N GLU A 8 -12.23 17.44 -7.79
CA GLU A 8 -12.38 17.69 -9.21
C GLU A 8 -13.22 16.56 -9.81
N PRO A 9 -13.97 16.82 -10.89
CA PRO A 9 -14.62 15.74 -11.61
C PRO A 9 -13.55 14.82 -12.20
N TYR A 10 -13.69 13.53 -11.92
CA TYR A 10 -12.78 12.52 -12.42
C TYR A 10 -12.79 12.46 -13.95
N GLU A 11 -11.62 12.63 -14.56
CA GLU A 11 -11.39 12.41 -15.99
C GLU A 11 -10.42 11.24 -16.18
N PHE A 12 -10.87 10.22 -16.92
CA PHE A 12 -10.06 9.04 -17.19
C PHE A 12 -8.87 9.37 -18.10
N ILE A 13 -7.67 9.05 -17.61
CA ILE A 13 -6.41 9.19 -18.34
C ILE A 13 -5.98 7.79 -18.82
N PRO A 14 -6.07 7.51 -20.13
CA PRO A 14 -5.66 6.22 -20.68
C PRO A 14 -4.14 6.05 -20.65
N PRO A 15 -3.63 4.81 -20.71
CA PRO A 15 -2.19 4.55 -20.69
C PRO A 15 -1.58 4.93 -22.04
N TYR A 16 -0.33 5.42 -22.02
CA TYR A 16 0.43 5.60 -23.24
C TYR A 16 0.85 4.23 -23.81
N ARG A 17 0.42 3.92 -25.04
CA ARG A 17 0.70 2.63 -25.70
C ARG A 17 2.11 2.52 -26.28
N GLY A 18 2.84 3.62 -26.47
CA GLY A 18 4.20 3.59 -27.01
C GLY A 18 5.21 2.98 -26.03
N LYS A 19 6.36 2.51 -26.55
CA LYS A 19 7.44 1.91 -25.73
C LYS A 19 8.64 2.84 -25.51
N PHE A 20 8.74 3.93 -26.28
CA PHE A 20 9.92 4.80 -26.31
C PHE A 20 10.30 5.35 -24.93
N TRP A 21 9.34 5.90 -24.18
CA TRP A 21 9.61 6.52 -22.89
C TRP A 21 10.00 5.49 -21.83
N ALA A 22 9.27 4.37 -21.76
CA ALA A 22 9.63 3.27 -20.88
C ALA A 22 11.02 2.72 -21.21
N TRP A 23 11.36 2.57 -22.50
CA TRP A 23 12.70 2.18 -22.95
C TRP A 23 13.78 3.19 -22.53
N ALA A 24 13.55 4.48 -22.75
CA ALA A 24 14.49 5.53 -22.39
C ALA A 24 14.74 5.60 -20.88
N CYS A 25 13.72 5.34 -20.06
CA CYS A 25 13.82 5.38 -18.61
C CYS A 25 14.62 4.21 -18.02
N ARG A 26 14.86 3.13 -18.77
CA ARG A 26 15.59 1.94 -18.27
C ARG A 26 16.98 2.27 -17.73
N MET A 27 17.70 3.19 -18.37
CA MET A 27 19.06 3.58 -17.95
C MET A 27 19.05 4.51 -16.72
N TRP A 28 17.98 5.27 -16.55
CA TRP A 28 17.85 6.25 -15.47
C TRP A 28 17.27 5.62 -14.20
N LEU A 29 16.34 4.68 -14.35
CA LEU A 29 15.54 4.11 -13.26
C LEU A 29 16.39 3.54 -12.10
N PRO A 30 17.43 2.70 -12.31
CA PRO A 30 18.23 2.20 -11.19
C PRO A 30 18.95 3.30 -10.41
N GLY A 31 19.45 4.33 -11.11
CA GLY A 31 20.11 5.48 -10.48
C GLY A 31 19.13 6.34 -9.69
N HIS A 32 17.92 6.53 -10.24
CA HIS A 32 16.84 7.22 -9.55
C HIS A 32 16.38 6.47 -8.30
N LEU A 33 16.15 5.16 -8.39
CA LEU A 33 15.76 4.32 -7.26
C LEU A 33 16.80 4.34 -6.13
N ARG A 34 18.09 4.34 -6.49
CA ARG A 34 19.18 4.50 -5.53
C ARG A 34 19.16 5.86 -4.84
N LYS A 35 19.01 6.93 -5.61
CA LYS A 35 19.13 8.30 -5.12
C LYS A 35 17.91 8.72 -4.28
N GLU A 36 16.71 8.47 -4.78
CA GLU A 36 15.48 8.96 -4.16
C GLU A 36 14.91 7.97 -3.14
N TYR A 37 15.15 6.67 -3.28
CA TYR A 37 14.56 5.65 -2.41
C TYR A 37 15.59 4.77 -1.67
N GLY A 38 16.88 5.04 -1.82
CA GLY A 38 17.94 4.27 -1.15
C GLY A 38 18.09 2.82 -1.65
N ILE A 39 17.42 2.43 -2.74
CA ILE A 39 17.46 1.07 -3.29
C ILE A 39 18.78 0.88 -4.05
N THR A 40 19.76 0.25 -3.39
CA THR A 40 21.13 0.13 -3.89
C THR A 40 21.39 -1.14 -4.68
N SER A 41 20.61 -2.19 -4.43
CA SER A 41 20.71 -3.49 -5.12
C SER A 41 19.35 -4.17 -5.24
N HIS A 42 19.21 -5.08 -6.19
CA HIS A 42 17.99 -5.85 -6.43
C HIS A 42 18.31 -7.33 -6.69
N GLU A 43 17.36 -8.20 -6.37
CA GLU A 43 17.38 -9.63 -6.69
C GLU A 43 16.01 -10.04 -7.24
N PHE A 44 16.01 -10.91 -8.24
CA PHE A 44 14.80 -11.46 -8.84
C PHE A 44 14.73 -12.98 -8.66
N ARG A 45 13.53 -13.49 -8.40
CA ARG A 45 13.25 -14.92 -8.26
C ARG A 45 11.97 -15.29 -9.01
N GLY A 46 11.90 -16.52 -9.52
CA GLY A 46 10.71 -17.02 -10.22
C GLY A 46 10.48 -16.40 -11.60
N LEU A 47 11.50 -15.80 -12.22
CA LEU A 47 11.39 -15.12 -13.52
C LEU A 47 10.96 -16.07 -14.64
N GLU A 48 11.37 -17.33 -14.55
CA GLU A 48 10.99 -18.40 -15.46
C GLU A 48 9.48 -18.66 -15.48
N LEU A 49 8.80 -18.47 -14.35
CA LEU A 49 7.34 -18.64 -14.24
C LEU A 49 6.62 -17.56 -15.03
N LEU A 50 7.04 -16.31 -14.88
CA LEU A 50 6.49 -15.19 -15.65
C LEU A 50 6.82 -15.33 -17.14
N LYS A 51 8.06 -15.71 -17.46
CA LYS A 51 8.48 -15.93 -18.85
C LYS A 51 7.64 -17.01 -19.53
N ALA A 52 7.34 -18.11 -18.85
CA ALA A 52 6.48 -19.17 -19.38
C ALA A 52 5.07 -18.65 -19.74
N SER A 53 4.45 -17.82 -18.88
CA SER A 53 3.16 -17.20 -19.18
C SER A 53 3.23 -16.21 -20.35
N ILE A 54 4.33 -15.46 -20.49
CA ILE A 54 4.56 -14.53 -21.60
C ILE A 54 4.70 -15.32 -22.91
N ASP A 55 5.52 -16.36 -22.93
CA ASP A 55 5.78 -17.20 -24.09
C ASP A 55 4.51 -17.95 -24.53
N ALA A 56 3.64 -18.31 -23.59
CA ALA A 56 2.31 -18.89 -23.85
C ALA A 56 1.26 -17.87 -24.32
N GLY A 57 1.62 -16.60 -24.45
CA GLY A 57 0.74 -15.53 -24.94
C GLY A 57 -0.46 -15.25 -24.04
N HIS A 58 -0.38 -15.57 -22.75
CA HIS A 58 -1.49 -15.39 -21.80
C HIS A 58 -1.71 -13.91 -21.46
N GLY A 59 -2.95 -13.56 -21.11
CA GLY A 59 -3.23 -12.29 -20.43
C GLY A 59 -2.71 -12.35 -19.00
N ILE A 60 -1.82 -11.44 -18.60
CA ILE A 60 -1.10 -11.54 -17.33
C ILE A 60 -1.48 -10.38 -16.41
N VAL A 61 -1.94 -10.71 -15.20
CA VAL A 61 -1.94 -9.78 -14.07
C VAL A 61 -0.71 -10.08 -13.20
N LEU A 62 0.09 -9.05 -12.94
CA LEU A 62 1.08 -9.07 -11.86
C LEU A 62 0.41 -8.46 -10.64
N ALA A 63 0.30 -9.22 -9.55
CA ALA A 63 -0.38 -8.82 -8.33
C ALA A 63 0.62 -8.69 -7.15
N PRO A 64 1.40 -7.59 -7.11
CA PRO A 64 2.35 -7.35 -6.03
C PRO A 64 1.73 -6.86 -4.72
N ASN A 65 2.34 -7.17 -3.57
CA ASN A 65 2.10 -6.39 -2.34
C ASN A 65 2.57 -4.94 -2.52
N HIS A 66 2.03 -4.01 -1.71
CA HIS A 66 2.23 -2.58 -1.83
C HIS A 66 2.67 -1.92 -0.52
N CYS A 67 3.96 -2.05 -0.20
CA CYS A 67 4.52 -1.53 1.04
C CYS A 67 5.18 -0.15 0.90
N ARG A 68 5.64 0.25 -0.29
CA ARG A 68 6.39 1.51 -0.49
C ARG A 68 5.83 2.32 -1.67
N PRO A 69 5.94 3.66 -1.63
CA PRO A 69 5.65 4.51 -2.80
C PRO A 69 6.51 4.17 -4.03
N SER A 70 7.68 3.55 -3.82
CA SER A 70 8.59 3.13 -4.89
C SER A 70 8.16 1.86 -5.62
N ASP A 71 7.20 1.08 -5.12
CA ASP A 71 6.86 -0.23 -5.68
C ASP A 71 6.50 -0.20 -7.18
N PRO A 72 5.71 0.78 -7.69
CA PRO A 72 5.43 0.86 -9.12
C PRO A 72 6.70 1.04 -9.97
N MET A 73 7.67 1.81 -9.46
CA MET A 73 8.97 2.00 -10.13
C MET A 73 9.88 0.77 -9.97
N ALA A 74 9.80 0.08 -8.84
CA ALA A 74 10.51 -1.18 -8.62
C ALA A 74 10.06 -2.26 -9.61
N MET A 75 8.78 -2.31 -9.99
CA MET A 75 8.29 -3.17 -11.08
C MET A 75 8.94 -2.84 -12.43
N GLY A 76 9.39 -1.60 -12.63
CA GLY A 76 10.21 -1.22 -13.79
C GLY A 76 11.59 -1.90 -13.83
N LEU A 77 12.14 -2.34 -12.69
CA LEU A 77 13.36 -3.16 -12.69
C LEU A 77 13.08 -4.55 -13.26
N LEU A 78 11.92 -5.14 -12.96
CA LEU A 78 11.48 -6.41 -13.52
C LEU A 78 11.32 -6.33 -15.05
N ASP A 79 10.80 -5.20 -15.55
CA ASP A 79 10.69 -4.92 -16.99
C ASP A 79 12.06 -4.90 -17.68
N ILE A 80 13.08 -4.32 -17.02
CA ILE A 80 14.46 -4.29 -17.54
C ILE A 80 15.00 -5.71 -17.65
N GLU A 81 14.88 -6.49 -16.57
CA GLU A 81 15.42 -7.85 -16.46
C GLU A 81 14.81 -8.81 -17.49
N LEU A 82 13.49 -8.77 -17.67
CA LEU A 82 12.78 -9.61 -18.64
C LEU A 82 12.68 -9.00 -20.04
N ASN A 83 13.29 -7.84 -20.26
CA ASN A 83 13.16 -7.05 -21.49
C ASN A 83 11.70 -6.87 -21.94
N MET A 84 10.81 -6.63 -20.99
CA MET A 84 9.37 -6.44 -21.21
C MET A 84 8.92 -5.02 -20.85
N TYR A 85 7.62 -4.78 -20.96
CA TYR A 85 6.96 -3.55 -20.55
C TYR A 85 5.63 -3.93 -19.92
N HIS A 86 5.23 -3.28 -18.84
CA HIS A 86 3.89 -3.46 -18.27
C HIS A 86 3.01 -2.21 -18.45
N TYR A 87 1.70 -2.40 -18.26
CA TYR A 87 0.79 -1.32 -17.90
C TYR A 87 0.52 -1.37 -16.41
N SER A 88 0.17 -0.26 -15.79
CA SER A 88 -0.15 -0.21 -14.36
C SER A 88 -1.39 0.63 -14.08
N MET A 89 -2.10 0.27 -13.01
CA MET A 89 -3.22 1.06 -12.51
C MET A 89 -2.71 1.99 -11.40
N ALA A 90 -2.94 3.30 -11.55
CA ALA A 90 -2.55 4.30 -10.57
C ALA A 90 -3.75 5.14 -10.14
N SER A 91 -3.83 5.51 -8.85
CA SER A 91 -4.88 6.41 -8.38
C SER A 91 -4.86 7.72 -9.17
N TRP A 92 -6.04 8.28 -9.44
CA TRP A 92 -6.14 9.60 -10.03
C TRP A 92 -5.33 10.67 -9.29
N HIS A 93 -5.15 10.52 -7.97
CA HIS A 93 -4.30 11.38 -7.17
C HIS A 93 -2.86 11.50 -7.70
N VAL A 94 -2.29 10.43 -8.24
CA VAL A 94 -0.93 10.45 -8.84
C VAL A 94 -0.86 11.42 -10.03
N PHE A 95 -1.94 11.50 -10.82
CA PHE A 95 -2.01 12.37 -12.00
C PHE A 95 -2.28 13.84 -11.65
N LYS A 96 -2.59 14.15 -10.39
CA LYS A 96 -2.84 15.51 -9.88
C LYS A 96 -1.69 16.07 -9.03
N GLN A 97 -0.65 15.28 -8.74
CA GLN A 97 0.54 15.74 -8.01
C GLN A 97 1.42 16.72 -8.80
N GLY A 98 1.18 16.88 -10.11
CA GLY A 98 1.88 17.84 -10.96
C GLY A 98 2.05 17.35 -12.39
N TRP A 99 2.35 18.28 -13.30
CA TRP A 99 2.44 17.99 -14.73
C TRP A 99 3.51 16.94 -15.06
N TYR A 100 4.66 16.99 -14.39
CA TYR A 100 5.77 16.07 -14.64
C TYR A 100 5.43 14.65 -14.17
N THR A 101 4.93 14.50 -12.95
CA THR A 101 4.50 13.20 -12.40
C THR A 101 3.41 12.58 -13.25
N SER A 102 2.39 13.36 -13.62
CA SER A 102 1.30 12.92 -14.49
C SER A 102 1.80 12.48 -15.87
N PHE A 103 2.66 13.30 -16.49
CA PHE A 103 3.29 12.98 -17.77
C PHE A 103 4.10 11.69 -17.69
N MET A 104 5.00 11.57 -16.71
CA MET A 104 5.86 10.39 -16.58
C MET A 104 5.06 9.14 -16.27
N ALA A 105 4.12 9.18 -15.33
CA ALA A 105 3.26 8.05 -15.00
C ALA A 105 2.53 7.53 -16.25
N GLN A 106 1.89 8.43 -17.01
CA GLN A 106 1.20 8.04 -18.24
C GLN A 106 2.16 7.44 -19.28
N ARG A 107 3.32 8.08 -19.51
CA ARG A 107 4.31 7.65 -20.51
C ARG A 107 4.99 6.33 -20.18
N LEU A 108 5.04 5.98 -18.90
CA LEU A 108 5.53 4.69 -18.41
C LEU A 108 4.46 3.59 -18.43
N GLY A 109 3.24 3.89 -18.88
CA GLY A 109 2.18 2.90 -19.06
C GLY A 109 1.14 2.88 -17.94
N ALA A 110 1.17 3.82 -16.99
CA ALA A 110 0.12 3.95 -15.99
C ALA A 110 -1.14 4.57 -16.59
N PHE A 111 -2.30 4.14 -16.11
CA PHE A 111 -3.59 4.78 -16.37
C PHE A 111 -4.33 5.07 -15.07
N SER A 112 -5.20 6.08 -15.10
CA SER A 112 -5.90 6.52 -13.89
C SER A 112 -7.00 5.56 -13.49
N VAL A 113 -7.19 5.42 -12.17
CA VAL A 113 -8.38 4.83 -11.57
C VAL A 113 -8.95 5.73 -10.49
N TYR A 114 -10.27 5.88 -10.48
CA TYR A 114 -11.03 6.51 -9.41
C TYR A 114 -11.45 5.47 -8.38
N ARG A 115 -11.05 5.64 -7.11
CA ARG A 115 -11.23 4.62 -6.06
C ARG A 115 -12.53 4.80 -5.30
N GLU A 116 -13.09 6.00 -5.36
CA GLU A 116 -14.23 6.48 -4.58
C GLU A 116 -15.57 6.30 -5.33
N GLY A 117 -15.57 5.62 -6.48
CA GLY A 117 -16.79 5.40 -7.26
C GLY A 117 -16.67 4.36 -8.38
N MET A 118 -17.70 4.30 -9.23
CA MET A 118 -17.72 3.37 -10.38
C MET A 118 -16.92 3.92 -11.57
N ASP A 119 -15.66 3.50 -11.68
CA ASP A 119 -14.80 3.84 -12.82
C ASP A 119 -14.92 2.82 -13.97
N ARG A 120 -16.02 2.92 -14.74
CA ARG A 120 -16.22 2.06 -15.92
C ARG A 120 -15.10 2.19 -16.96
N PRO A 121 -14.60 3.40 -17.29
CA PRO A 121 -13.49 3.55 -18.23
C PRO A 121 -12.22 2.79 -17.82
N ALA A 122 -11.76 2.92 -16.57
CA ALA A 122 -10.57 2.23 -16.10
C ALA A 122 -10.76 0.71 -16.05
N LEU A 123 -11.93 0.24 -15.59
CA LEU A 123 -12.27 -1.19 -15.60
C LEU A 123 -12.24 -1.77 -17.02
N ASN A 124 -12.85 -1.08 -17.99
CA ASN A 124 -12.83 -1.53 -19.39
C ASN A 124 -11.41 -1.53 -19.95
N CYS A 125 -10.61 -0.50 -19.65
CA CYS A 125 -9.22 -0.44 -20.08
C CYS A 125 -8.39 -1.62 -19.55
N ALA A 126 -8.51 -1.94 -18.26
CA ALA A 126 -7.85 -3.09 -17.64
C ALA A 126 -8.26 -4.41 -18.29
N ILE A 127 -9.57 -4.62 -18.48
CA ILE A 127 -10.12 -5.81 -19.14
C ILE A 127 -9.57 -5.92 -20.56
N ASP A 128 -9.52 -4.82 -21.31
CA ASP A 128 -9.05 -4.81 -22.69
C ASP A 128 -7.54 -5.07 -22.78
N ILE A 129 -6.72 -4.51 -21.88
CA ILE A 129 -5.28 -4.83 -21.76
C ILE A 129 -5.07 -6.34 -21.56
N LEU A 130 -5.80 -6.92 -20.61
CA LEU A 130 -5.71 -8.35 -20.33
C LEU A 130 -6.26 -9.19 -21.49
N THR A 131 -7.25 -8.69 -22.20
CA THR A 131 -7.84 -9.36 -23.36
C THR A 131 -6.91 -9.35 -24.56
N THR A 132 -6.20 -8.25 -24.84
CA THR A 132 -5.24 -8.20 -25.96
C THR A 132 -3.91 -8.89 -25.62
N ALA A 133 -3.56 -8.98 -24.33
CA ALA A 133 -2.32 -9.57 -23.83
C ALA A 133 -1.05 -9.00 -24.50
N GLU A 134 -1.08 -7.73 -24.88
CA GLU A 134 0.10 -7.05 -25.44
C GLU A 134 1.25 -6.93 -24.43
N ARG A 135 0.89 -6.76 -23.15
CA ARG A 135 1.76 -6.49 -22.00
C ARG A 135 1.08 -6.96 -20.72
N PRO A 136 1.85 -7.41 -19.71
CA PRO A 136 1.31 -7.62 -18.37
C PRO A 136 0.67 -6.35 -17.79
N LEU A 137 -0.32 -6.53 -16.92
CA LEU A 137 -0.95 -5.47 -16.14
C LEU A 137 -0.57 -5.62 -14.67
N VAL A 138 0.09 -4.60 -14.11
CA VAL A 138 0.40 -4.51 -12.68
C VAL A 138 -0.80 -3.92 -11.94
N ILE A 139 -1.30 -4.67 -10.95
CA ILE A 139 -2.38 -4.26 -10.04
C ILE A 139 -1.92 -4.54 -8.62
N PHE A 140 -1.77 -3.50 -7.80
CA PHE A 140 -1.55 -3.65 -6.37
C PHE A 140 -2.88 -3.98 -5.68
N PRO A 141 -3.12 -5.23 -5.27
CA PRO A 141 -4.44 -5.66 -4.83
C PRO A 141 -4.81 -5.08 -3.46
N GLU A 142 -3.86 -4.62 -2.64
CA GLU A 142 -4.15 -3.90 -1.39
C GLU A 142 -4.84 -2.54 -1.63
N GLY A 143 -4.63 -1.92 -2.79
CA GLY A 143 -5.24 -0.62 -3.16
C GLY A 143 -4.70 0.60 -2.39
N VAL A 144 -3.87 0.40 -1.38
CA VAL A 144 -3.22 1.41 -0.53
C VAL A 144 -1.77 1.03 -0.28
N ILE A 145 -0.94 2.01 0.10
CA ILE A 145 0.43 1.75 0.55
C ILE A 145 0.37 1.45 2.04
N SER A 146 0.68 0.21 2.44
CA SER A 146 0.54 -0.25 3.82
C SER A 146 1.68 0.22 4.74
N ARG A 147 2.84 0.60 4.17
CA ARG A 147 4.08 0.88 4.91
C ARG A 147 4.58 -0.29 5.76
N THR A 148 4.14 -1.52 5.46
CA THR A 148 4.56 -2.74 6.16
C THR A 148 5.21 -3.71 5.18
N ASN A 149 6.49 -4.02 5.40
CA ASN A 149 7.30 -4.82 4.46
C ASN A 149 6.82 -6.26 4.27
N ASP A 150 6.29 -6.84 5.34
CA ASP A 150 6.08 -8.28 5.49
C ASP A 150 4.70 -8.61 6.07
N ARG A 151 3.82 -7.61 6.16
CA ARG A 151 2.42 -7.78 6.53
C ARG A 151 1.55 -7.32 5.39
N LEU A 152 0.78 -8.25 4.85
CA LEU A 152 -0.15 -8.01 3.75
C LEU A 152 -1.44 -7.38 4.30
N GLY A 153 -1.91 -6.30 3.68
CA GLY A 153 -3.24 -5.76 3.92
C GLY A 153 -4.34 -6.59 3.28
N VAL A 154 -5.60 -6.21 3.53
CA VAL A 154 -6.76 -6.86 2.90
C VAL A 154 -6.74 -6.61 1.39
N LEU A 155 -6.92 -7.68 0.61
CA LEU A 155 -6.92 -7.61 -0.84
C LEU A 155 -8.29 -7.21 -1.40
N MET A 156 -8.28 -6.34 -2.41
CA MET A 156 -9.48 -5.83 -3.07
C MET A 156 -9.96 -6.79 -4.18
N GLU A 157 -11.26 -7.09 -4.19
CA GLU A 157 -11.94 -7.97 -5.17
C GLU A 157 -11.81 -7.53 -6.64
N GLY A 158 -11.49 -6.26 -6.89
CA GLY A 158 -11.40 -5.70 -8.24
C GLY A 158 -10.42 -6.45 -9.15
N THR A 159 -9.34 -6.98 -8.59
CA THR A 159 -8.31 -7.75 -9.31
C THR A 159 -8.89 -9.00 -9.96
N ALA A 160 -9.57 -9.85 -9.19
CA ALA A 160 -10.19 -11.07 -9.70
C ALA A 160 -11.33 -10.76 -10.67
N PHE A 161 -12.13 -9.72 -10.39
CA PHE A 161 -13.20 -9.29 -11.30
C PHE A 161 -12.67 -8.95 -12.70
N MET A 162 -11.66 -8.08 -12.79
CA MET A 162 -11.09 -7.66 -14.08
C MET A 162 -10.48 -8.86 -14.83
N ALA A 163 -9.72 -9.69 -14.12
CA ALA A 163 -9.09 -10.86 -14.71
C ALA A 163 -10.11 -11.86 -15.26
N ARG A 164 -11.20 -12.11 -14.52
CA ARG A 164 -12.26 -13.04 -14.92
C ARG A 164 -13.06 -12.55 -16.13
N GLN A 165 -13.35 -11.25 -16.19
CA GLN A 165 -14.01 -10.67 -17.36
C GLN A 165 -13.12 -10.77 -18.61
N ALA A 166 -11.82 -10.55 -18.48
CA ALA A 166 -10.87 -10.76 -19.56
C ALA A 166 -10.77 -12.23 -19.97
N ALA A 167 -10.75 -13.17 -19.02
CA ALA A 167 -10.74 -14.61 -19.28
C ALA A 167 -11.93 -15.05 -20.13
N ARG A 168 -13.14 -14.54 -19.81
CA ARG A 168 -14.35 -14.80 -20.61
C ARG A 168 -14.26 -14.26 -22.03
N LYS A 169 -13.68 -13.07 -22.22
CA LYS A 169 -13.50 -12.49 -23.55
C LYS A 169 -12.51 -13.32 -24.38
N ARG A 170 -11.40 -13.75 -23.76
CA ARG A 170 -10.36 -14.53 -24.44
C ARG A 170 -10.79 -15.96 -24.76
N GLU A 171 -11.51 -16.64 -23.86
CA GLU A 171 -12.05 -17.99 -24.11
C GLU A 171 -12.91 -18.02 -25.39
N LYS A 172 -13.69 -16.96 -25.65
CA LYS A 172 -14.50 -16.82 -26.87
C LYS A 172 -13.67 -16.58 -28.14
N GLN A 173 -12.47 -16.01 -28.01
CA GLN A 173 -11.58 -15.73 -29.15
C GLN A 173 -10.71 -16.94 -29.47
N ASN A 174 -10.08 -17.53 -28.46
CA ASN A 174 -9.32 -18.77 -28.54
C ASN A 174 -9.27 -19.43 -27.13
N PRO A 175 -9.78 -20.65 -26.95
CA PRO A 175 -9.74 -21.36 -25.67
C PRO A 175 -8.34 -21.59 -25.08
N GLU A 176 -7.28 -21.60 -25.90
CA GLU A 176 -5.90 -21.74 -25.42
C GLU A 176 -5.34 -20.46 -24.80
N ASN A 177 -5.96 -19.31 -25.10
CA ASN A 177 -5.53 -17.99 -24.67
C ASN A 177 -6.04 -17.66 -23.26
N LYS A 178 -5.36 -18.17 -22.24
CA LYS A 178 -5.76 -18.00 -20.83
C LYS A 178 -5.49 -16.59 -20.28
N VAL A 179 -6.06 -16.31 -19.12
CA VAL A 179 -5.65 -15.21 -18.23
C VAL A 179 -5.09 -15.82 -16.95
N VAL A 180 -3.96 -15.31 -16.48
CA VAL A 180 -3.29 -15.76 -15.26
C VAL A 180 -2.96 -14.58 -14.36
N ILE A 181 -2.95 -14.84 -13.05
CA ILE A 181 -2.48 -13.89 -12.03
C ILE A 181 -1.21 -14.45 -11.41
N HIS A 182 -0.11 -13.71 -11.49
CA HIS A 182 1.10 -14.02 -10.74
C HIS A 182 1.11 -13.21 -9.43
N PRO A 183 1.14 -13.87 -8.25
CA PRO A 183 1.53 -13.19 -7.03
C PRO A 183 2.97 -12.70 -7.16
N VAL A 184 3.25 -11.47 -6.74
CA VAL A 184 4.61 -10.92 -6.74
C VAL A 184 4.94 -10.42 -5.33
N ALA A 185 5.86 -11.09 -4.63
CA ALA A 185 6.31 -10.62 -3.34
C ALA A 185 7.47 -9.64 -3.53
N ILE A 186 7.28 -8.41 -3.06
CA ILE A 186 8.28 -7.35 -2.98
C ILE A 186 8.71 -7.23 -1.52
N ARG A 187 9.98 -7.50 -1.24
CA ARG A 187 10.58 -7.35 0.09
C ARG A 187 11.78 -6.40 0.03
N TYR A 188 11.83 -5.44 0.95
CA TYR A 188 12.95 -4.53 1.13
C TYR A 188 13.78 -4.95 2.33
N LEU A 189 15.06 -5.25 2.13
CA LEU A 189 16.01 -5.58 3.19
C LEU A 189 16.89 -4.36 3.46
N PHE A 190 16.84 -3.84 4.68
CA PHE A 190 17.67 -2.71 5.07
C PHE A 190 19.08 -3.19 5.43
N GLN A 191 20.09 -2.60 4.80
CA GLN A 191 21.50 -2.99 4.92
C GLN A 191 22.36 -1.92 5.60
N GLY A 192 21.73 -0.87 6.14
CA GLY A 192 22.40 0.21 6.86
C GLY A 192 22.48 0.00 8.36
N ASP A 193 22.97 1.02 9.06
CA ASP A 193 22.92 1.10 10.52
C ASP A 193 21.56 1.65 10.96
N LEU A 194 20.76 0.81 11.63
CA LEU A 194 19.41 1.15 12.06
C LEU A 194 19.43 2.33 13.04
N GLN A 195 20.32 2.31 14.04
CA GLN A 195 20.43 3.38 15.04
C GLN A 195 20.77 4.71 14.38
N ALA A 196 21.77 4.72 13.50
CA ALA A 196 22.18 5.92 12.79
C ALA A 196 21.06 6.47 11.89
N ALA A 197 20.27 5.58 11.27
CA ALA A 197 19.15 5.96 10.41
C ALA A 197 18.00 6.62 11.19
N VAL A 198 17.56 6.01 12.30
CA VAL A 198 16.34 6.43 13.00
C VAL A 198 16.57 7.44 14.13
N THR A 199 17.79 7.51 14.69
CA THR A 199 18.09 8.43 15.81
C THR A 199 17.81 9.90 15.47
N PRO A 200 18.22 10.45 14.32
CA PRO A 200 17.90 11.83 13.96
C PRO A 200 16.38 12.06 13.86
N VAL A 201 15.65 11.10 13.28
CA VAL A 201 14.19 11.17 13.15
C VAL A 201 13.53 11.22 14.52
N LEU A 202 13.91 10.29 15.41
CA LEU A 202 13.38 10.24 16.76
C LEU A 202 13.72 11.50 17.57
N ARG A 203 14.91 12.09 17.40
CA ARG A 203 15.26 13.36 18.06
C ARG A 203 14.35 14.50 17.60
N ASP A 204 14.09 14.59 16.30
CA ASP A 204 13.21 15.62 15.75
C ASP A 204 11.78 15.46 16.28
N ILE A 205 11.28 14.22 16.35
CA ILE A 205 9.97 13.92 16.95
C ILE A 205 9.96 14.28 18.44
N GLU A 206 10.98 13.88 19.21
CA GLU A 206 11.09 14.19 20.63
C GLU A 206 11.11 15.70 20.89
N HIS A 207 11.89 16.45 20.10
CA HIS A 207 11.91 17.91 20.19
C HIS A 207 10.53 18.51 19.88
N ARG A 208 9.83 17.99 18.87
CA ARG A 208 8.46 18.43 18.54
C ARG A 208 7.45 18.10 19.64
N LEU A 209 7.66 17.00 20.36
CA LEU A 209 6.92 16.63 21.57
C LEU A 209 7.38 17.40 22.82
N THR A 210 8.30 18.35 22.69
CA THR A 210 8.91 19.16 23.78
C THR A 210 9.75 18.36 24.78
N TRP A 211 10.22 17.17 24.38
CA TRP A 211 11.06 16.31 25.21
C TRP A 211 12.55 16.67 25.04
N GLN A 212 13.35 16.28 26.04
CA GLN A 212 14.80 16.17 25.86
C GLN A 212 15.12 14.89 25.06
N PRO A 213 16.16 14.88 24.20
CA PRO A 213 16.57 13.68 23.48
C PRO A 213 16.75 12.47 24.39
N GLN A 214 16.12 11.35 24.04
CA GLN A 214 16.16 10.12 24.86
C GLN A 214 17.20 9.11 24.39
N ASP A 215 18.35 9.55 23.88
CA ASP A 215 19.38 8.67 23.28
C ASP A 215 20.01 7.67 24.26
N HIS A 216 19.84 7.89 25.57
CA HIS A 216 20.29 6.97 26.62
C HIS A 216 19.42 5.72 26.74
N ARG A 217 18.25 5.67 26.08
CA ARG A 217 17.31 4.55 26.14
C ARG A 217 17.56 3.55 25.00
N PRO A 218 17.27 2.25 25.21
CA PRO A 218 17.16 1.30 24.12
C PRO A 218 16.14 1.75 23.07
N LEU A 219 16.44 1.49 21.79
CA LEU A 219 15.67 1.99 20.66
C LEU A 219 14.20 1.54 20.68
N VAL A 220 13.93 0.27 20.97
CA VAL A 220 12.55 -0.25 21.05
C VAL A 220 11.75 0.50 22.10
N SER A 221 12.33 0.71 23.29
CA SER A 221 11.70 1.47 24.38
C SER A 221 11.42 2.92 23.96
N ARG A 222 12.36 3.54 23.24
CA ARG A 222 12.21 4.91 22.73
C ARG A 222 11.06 5.02 21.72
N ILE A 223 10.99 4.11 20.75
CA ILE A 223 9.91 4.02 19.75
C ILE A 223 8.55 3.80 20.44
N ARG A 224 8.46 2.86 21.39
CA ARG A 224 7.22 2.59 22.15
C ARG A 224 6.75 3.83 22.92
N ARG A 225 7.66 4.58 23.54
CA ARG A 225 7.32 5.83 24.26
C ARG A 225 6.80 6.91 23.32
N VAL A 226 7.44 7.09 22.16
CA VAL A 226 6.97 8.03 21.14
C VAL A 226 5.58 7.64 20.65
N GLY A 227 5.37 6.37 20.26
CA GLY A 227 4.06 5.89 19.82
C GLY A 227 2.96 6.08 20.88
N MET A 228 3.27 5.79 22.15
CA MET A 228 2.35 6.04 23.26
C MET A 228 2.00 7.52 23.41
N ALA A 229 2.97 8.42 23.29
CA ALA A 229 2.74 9.86 23.38
C ALA A 229 1.88 10.37 22.23
N LEU A 230 2.14 9.93 21.00
CA LEU A 230 1.34 10.27 19.83
C LEU A 230 -0.11 9.81 19.97
N LEU A 231 -0.33 8.59 20.46
CA LEU A 231 -1.68 8.09 20.77
C LEU A 231 -2.36 8.94 21.85
N CYS A 232 -1.69 9.23 22.96
CA CYS A 232 -2.24 10.07 24.03
C CYS A 232 -2.66 11.46 23.51
N LEU A 233 -1.87 12.07 22.61
CA LEU A 233 -2.23 13.35 22.01
C LEU A 233 -3.51 13.27 21.19
N LYS A 234 -3.68 12.19 20.41
CA LYS A 234 -4.92 11.95 19.64
C LYS A 234 -6.12 11.62 20.53
N GLU A 235 -5.92 10.92 21.63
CA GLU A 235 -6.98 10.71 22.62
C GLU A 235 -7.42 12.02 23.28
N VAL A 236 -6.50 12.92 23.63
CA VAL A 236 -6.89 14.24 24.16
C VAL A 236 -7.64 15.06 23.12
N GLU A 237 -7.21 15.03 21.86
CA GLU A 237 -7.85 15.75 20.76
C GLU A 237 -9.30 15.26 20.50
N TYR A 238 -9.53 13.95 20.49
CA TYR A 238 -10.83 13.37 20.10
C TYR A 238 -11.72 12.94 21.27
N LEU A 239 -11.13 12.53 22.39
CA LEU A 239 -11.84 12.01 23.57
C LEU A 239 -11.81 12.98 24.76
N GLY A 240 -11.00 14.05 24.70
CA GLY A 240 -10.81 15.03 25.77
C GLY A 240 -9.80 14.61 26.84
N ASP A 241 -9.53 13.32 27.02
CA ASP A 241 -8.64 12.77 28.05
C ASP A 241 -7.86 11.55 27.53
N THR A 242 -6.67 11.32 28.10
CA THR A 242 -5.88 10.10 27.84
C THR A 242 -6.57 8.85 28.39
N GLN A 243 -6.46 7.74 27.67
CA GLN A 243 -7.12 6.49 28.03
C GLN A 243 -6.18 5.50 28.74
N THR A 244 -6.78 4.50 29.41
CA THR A 244 -6.06 3.43 30.11
C THR A 244 -6.23 2.08 29.40
N GLY A 245 -5.30 1.16 29.65
CA GLY A 245 -5.26 -0.17 29.02
C GLY A 245 -4.13 -0.34 28.01
N SER A 246 -4.13 -1.47 27.29
CA SER A 246 -3.11 -1.77 26.29
C SER A 246 -3.15 -0.76 25.14
N LEU A 247 -1.99 -0.49 24.53
CA LEU A 247 -1.86 0.47 23.41
C LEU A 247 -2.83 0.15 22.27
N PHE A 248 -2.89 -1.10 21.84
CA PHE A 248 -3.72 -1.49 20.69
C PHE A 248 -5.21 -1.50 21.00
N THR A 249 -5.62 -1.86 22.23
CA THR A 249 -7.03 -1.72 22.65
C THR A 249 -7.46 -0.26 22.66
N ARG A 250 -6.58 0.65 23.09
CA ARG A 250 -6.84 2.09 23.07
C ARG A 250 -6.94 2.63 21.65
N LEU A 251 -6.03 2.21 20.76
CA LEU A 251 -6.03 2.55 19.35
C LEU A 251 -7.33 2.09 18.65
N GLU A 252 -7.74 0.84 18.86
CA GLU A 252 -8.99 0.28 18.31
C GLU A 252 -10.21 1.08 18.77
N ARG A 253 -10.31 1.39 20.08
CA ARG A 253 -11.40 2.22 20.62
C ARG A 253 -11.42 3.62 20.04
N LEU A 254 -10.25 4.22 19.82
CA LEU A 254 -10.16 5.55 19.22
C LEU A 254 -10.60 5.52 17.75
N ILE A 255 -10.19 4.51 16.98
CA ILE A 255 -10.68 4.30 15.60
C ILE A 255 -12.21 4.18 15.59
N ASP A 256 -12.78 3.34 16.44
CA ASP A 256 -14.23 3.14 16.50
C ASP A 256 -14.98 4.40 16.95
N HIS A 257 -14.40 5.17 17.88
CA HIS A 257 -14.97 6.44 18.31
C HIS A 257 -15.01 7.47 17.17
N VAL A 258 -13.95 7.52 16.35
CA VAL A 258 -13.84 8.45 15.22
C VAL A 258 -14.78 8.05 14.08
N LEU A 259 -14.87 6.75 13.75
CA LEU A 259 -15.65 6.28 12.60
C LEU A 259 -17.13 6.05 12.91
N GLY A 260 -17.48 5.54 14.09
CA GLY A 260 -18.85 5.13 14.43
C GLY A 260 -19.91 6.20 14.18
N PRO A 261 -19.73 7.46 14.63
CA PRO A 261 -20.69 8.53 14.34
C PRO A 261 -20.86 8.83 12.85
N LEU A 262 -19.78 8.74 12.06
CA LEU A 262 -19.82 8.94 10.62
C LEU A 262 -20.55 7.79 9.91
N GLU A 263 -20.34 6.56 10.37
CA GLU A 263 -21.00 5.37 9.82
C GLU A 263 -22.51 5.39 10.09
N GLU A 264 -22.92 5.76 11.30
CA GLU A 264 -24.33 5.94 11.64
C GLU A 264 -24.98 7.04 10.77
N GLU A 265 -24.29 8.17 10.56
CA GLU A 265 -24.79 9.28 9.75
C GLU A 265 -24.92 8.91 8.26
N TRP A 266 -23.85 8.38 7.67
CA TRP A 266 -23.74 8.23 6.21
C TRP A 266 -24.22 6.87 5.69
N LEU A 267 -24.17 5.84 6.53
CA LEU A 267 -24.45 4.46 6.15
C LEU A 267 -25.66 3.89 6.91
N GLY A 268 -26.10 4.54 7.98
CA GLY A 268 -27.26 4.15 8.79
C GLY A 268 -26.98 3.03 9.79
N GLU A 269 -25.74 2.57 9.89
CA GLU A 269 -25.29 1.59 10.89
C GLU A 269 -23.78 1.69 11.11
N VAL A 270 -23.35 1.47 12.36
CA VAL A 270 -21.92 1.30 12.69
C VAL A 270 -21.38 0.02 12.07
N GLN A 271 -20.29 0.14 11.31
CA GLN A 271 -19.68 -0.99 10.61
C GLN A 271 -18.60 -1.67 11.47
N GLN A 272 -18.31 -2.93 11.16
CA GLN A 272 -17.30 -3.74 11.84
C GLN A 272 -16.33 -4.34 10.81
N GLY A 273 -15.15 -4.74 11.28
CA GLY A 273 -14.12 -5.37 10.46
C GLY A 273 -13.03 -4.40 10.01
N ASP A 274 -12.51 -4.62 8.80
CA ASP A 274 -11.34 -3.90 8.28
C ASP A 274 -11.58 -2.39 8.15
N VAL A 275 -10.68 -1.59 8.72
CA VAL A 275 -10.80 -0.13 8.78
C VAL A 275 -10.68 0.50 7.39
N VAL A 276 -9.87 -0.06 6.49
CA VAL A 276 -9.73 0.48 5.12
C VAL A 276 -11.04 0.30 4.35
N ALA A 277 -11.72 -0.83 4.50
CA ALA A 277 -13.03 -1.07 3.93
C ALA A 277 -14.10 -0.11 4.49
N ARG A 278 -14.12 0.10 5.81
CA ARG A 278 -15.01 1.06 6.50
C ARG A 278 -14.83 2.49 5.96
N VAL A 279 -13.58 2.96 5.93
CA VAL A 279 -13.22 4.28 5.39
C VAL A 279 -13.58 4.41 3.91
N LYS A 280 -13.40 3.36 3.11
CA LYS A 280 -13.81 3.36 1.71
C LYS A 280 -15.32 3.55 1.56
N ASN A 281 -16.13 2.84 2.35
CA ASN A 281 -17.59 2.96 2.31
C ASN A 281 -18.04 4.39 2.67
N LEU A 282 -17.45 5.00 3.70
CA LEU A 282 -17.69 6.40 4.05
C LEU A 282 -17.31 7.36 2.92
N ARG A 283 -16.13 7.20 2.30
CA ARG A 283 -15.72 8.05 1.16
C ARG A 283 -16.69 7.93 -0.02
N MET A 284 -17.18 6.73 -0.32
CA MET A 284 -18.16 6.51 -1.38
C MET A 284 -19.51 7.19 -1.10
N ALA A 285 -19.87 7.41 0.17
CA ALA A 285 -21.07 8.13 0.55
C ALA A 285 -20.88 9.66 0.60
N ILE A 286 -19.73 10.12 1.09
CA ILE A 286 -19.47 11.55 1.35
C ILE A 286 -19.04 12.33 0.10
N VAL A 287 -18.11 11.77 -0.70
CA VAL A 287 -17.38 12.48 -1.77
C VAL A 287 -18.23 12.86 -3.00
N PRO A 288 -19.18 12.03 -3.48
CA PRO A 288 -19.91 12.34 -4.72
C PRO A 288 -20.57 13.73 -4.75
N ASP A 289 -21.29 14.13 -3.70
CA ASP A 289 -21.98 15.44 -3.69
C ASP A 289 -21.00 16.62 -3.55
N MET A 290 -19.83 16.39 -2.94
CA MET A 290 -18.77 17.40 -2.87
C MET A 290 -18.23 17.74 -4.25
N ILE A 291 -18.03 16.73 -5.11
CA ILE A 291 -17.58 16.90 -6.50
C ILE A 291 -18.70 17.52 -7.36
N GLY A 292 -19.95 17.14 -7.10
CA GLY A 292 -21.11 17.68 -7.81
C GLY A 292 -21.31 19.20 -7.64
N GLY A 293 -20.70 19.79 -6.59
CA GLY A 293 -20.87 21.21 -6.26
C GLY A 293 -22.28 21.53 -5.76
N GLU A 294 -22.99 20.52 -5.27
CA GLU A 294 -24.41 20.60 -4.87
C GLU A 294 -24.58 21.03 -3.39
N ILE A 295 -23.48 21.33 -2.70
CA ILE A 295 -23.46 21.64 -1.26
C ILE A 295 -22.95 23.06 -1.01
N ASP A 296 -23.44 23.68 0.06
CA ASP A 296 -22.97 24.99 0.50
C ASP A 296 -21.56 24.90 1.15
N PHE A 297 -21.00 26.07 1.46
CA PHE A 297 -19.64 26.16 2.00
C PHE A 297 -19.51 25.52 3.40
N GLU A 298 -20.52 25.67 4.26
CA GLU A 298 -20.46 25.17 5.63
C GLU A 298 -20.52 23.64 5.64
N GLU A 299 -21.41 23.06 4.85
CA GLU A 299 -21.52 21.61 4.68
C GLU A 299 -20.27 21.05 4.00
N ARG A 300 -19.69 21.77 3.03
CA ARG A 300 -18.41 21.38 2.41
C ARG A 300 -17.28 21.34 3.45
N GLU A 301 -17.14 22.36 4.28
CA GLU A 301 -16.11 22.38 5.33
C GLU A 301 -16.33 21.26 6.35
N ARG A 302 -17.59 20.99 6.72
CA ARG A 302 -17.95 19.89 7.61
C ARG A 302 -17.55 18.53 7.04
N ARG A 303 -17.90 18.23 5.79
CA ARG A 303 -17.51 16.96 5.12
C ARG A 303 -15.99 16.81 4.99
N TRP A 304 -15.27 17.91 4.78
CA TRP A 304 -13.79 17.88 4.82
C TRP A 304 -13.23 17.43 6.15
N ARG A 305 -13.81 17.89 7.28
CA ARG A 305 -13.41 17.43 8.61
C ARG A 305 -13.69 15.94 8.78
N GLN A 306 -14.86 15.47 8.35
CA GLN A 306 -15.20 14.03 8.37
C GLN A 306 -14.25 13.18 7.50
N LEU A 307 -13.80 13.69 6.36
CA LEU A 307 -12.81 13.01 5.51
C LEU A 307 -11.41 13.00 6.14
N ALA A 308 -11.04 14.06 6.87
CA ALA A 308 -9.81 14.09 7.66
C ALA A 308 -9.86 13.06 8.81
N ASP A 309 -11.00 12.91 9.46
CA ASP A 309 -11.25 11.89 10.49
C ASP A 309 -11.14 10.46 9.90
N CYS A 310 -11.73 10.24 8.72
CA CYS A 310 -11.57 8.98 7.98
C CYS A 310 -10.10 8.69 7.65
N TYR A 311 -9.33 9.71 7.26
CA TYR A 311 -7.90 9.57 6.99
C TYR A 311 -7.11 9.23 8.24
N LEU A 312 -7.38 9.93 9.36
CA LEU A 312 -6.74 9.64 10.65
C LEU A 312 -7.02 8.20 11.10
N ALA A 313 -8.28 7.76 11.04
CA ALA A 313 -8.65 6.38 11.41
C ALA A 313 -7.91 5.35 10.54
N GLN A 314 -7.78 5.62 9.24
CA GLN A 314 -7.01 4.79 8.32
C GLN A 314 -5.49 4.79 8.65
N GLN A 315 -4.90 5.93 8.98
CA GLN A 315 -3.50 6.01 9.40
C GLN A 315 -3.25 5.19 10.67
N MET A 316 -4.13 5.34 11.66
CA MET A 316 -4.06 4.60 12.93
C MET A 316 -4.14 3.09 12.70
N SER A 317 -4.98 2.61 11.78
CA SER A 317 -5.13 1.17 11.53
C SER A 317 -3.90 0.54 10.86
N PHE A 318 -3.02 1.33 10.26
CA PHE A 318 -1.79 0.82 9.67
C PHE A 318 -0.72 0.46 10.70
N TYR A 319 -0.87 0.80 11.98
CA TYR A 319 0.02 0.33 13.05
C TYR A 319 -0.37 -1.07 13.50
N PRO A 320 0.27 -2.14 12.99
CA PRO A 320 -0.23 -3.47 13.21
C PRO A 320 0.06 -3.92 14.64
N ARG A 321 -0.88 -4.64 15.26
CA ARG A 321 -0.63 -5.30 16.54
C ARG A 321 0.60 -6.18 16.43
N ASP A 322 1.44 -6.11 17.45
CA ASP A 322 2.64 -6.95 17.60
C ASP A 322 3.70 -6.78 16.50
N TYR A 323 3.69 -5.66 15.78
CA TYR A 323 4.64 -5.43 14.70
C TYR A 323 6.07 -5.23 15.21
N ILE A 324 6.23 -4.62 16.39
CA ILE A 324 7.53 -4.46 17.06
C ILE A 324 7.62 -5.41 18.25
N ARG A 325 8.37 -6.48 18.05
CA ARG A 325 8.78 -7.46 19.06
C ARG A 325 10.31 -7.52 19.18
N PRO A 326 10.85 -8.03 20.29
CA PRO A 326 12.29 -8.23 20.48
C PRO A 326 13.01 -8.97 19.34
N ASP A 327 12.33 -9.89 18.67
CA ASP A 327 12.83 -10.72 17.57
C ASP A 327 12.42 -10.20 16.18
N SER A 328 11.81 -9.01 16.11
CA SER A 328 11.35 -8.46 14.83
C SER A 328 12.51 -8.14 13.89
N PRO A 329 12.28 -8.20 12.57
CA PRO A 329 13.19 -7.64 11.59
C PRO A 329 13.46 -6.16 11.85
N VAL A 330 14.70 -5.72 11.58
CA VAL A 330 15.09 -4.29 11.71
C VAL A 330 14.20 -3.36 10.89
N GLU A 331 13.67 -3.83 9.76
CA GLU A 331 12.82 -3.00 8.89
C GLU A 331 11.50 -2.61 9.56
N ARG A 332 10.96 -3.43 10.47
CA ARG A 332 9.71 -3.09 11.17
C ARG A 332 9.87 -1.87 12.10
N LEU A 333 11.05 -1.71 12.70
CA LEU A 333 11.38 -0.53 13.51
C LEU A 333 11.56 0.69 12.61
N LEU A 334 12.30 0.53 11.51
CA LEU A 334 12.50 1.58 10.52
C LEU A 334 11.15 2.11 10.00
N GLU A 335 10.27 1.20 9.58
CA GLU A 335 8.91 1.49 9.07
C GLU A 335 8.03 2.19 10.10
N THR A 336 8.13 1.79 11.36
CA THR A 336 7.36 2.45 12.42
C THR A 336 7.84 3.87 12.64
N VAL A 337 9.15 4.12 12.60
CA VAL A 337 9.70 5.48 12.77
C VAL A 337 9.41 6.35 11.55
N GLU A 338 9.54 5.82 10.34
CA GLU A 338 9.14 6.50 9.10
C GLU A 338 7.67 6.91 9.15
N ARG A 339 6.79 6.04 9.66
CA ARG A 339 5.36 6.35 9.79
C ARG A 339 5.06 7.40 10.86
N PHE A 340 5.77 7.37 12.00
CA PHE A 340 5.65 8.48 12.98
C PHE A 340 6.06 9.81 12.36
N GLU A 341 7.11 9.83 11.54
CA GLU A 341 7.54 11.04 10.85
C GLU A 341 6.49 11.50 9.83
N GLU A 342 5.95 10.58 9.04
CA GLU A 342 4.90 10.83 8.04
C GLU A 342 3.65 11.41 8.69
N ASP A 343 3.16 10.80 9.78
CA ASP A 343 1.97 11.25 10.50
C ASP A 343 2.14 12.65 11.10
N LEU A 344 3.37 13.04 11.44
CA LEU A 344 3.66 14.37 11.98
C LEU A 344 3.94 15.42 10.91
N THR A 345 4.57 15.05 9.81
CA THR A 345 5.17 16.01 8.85
C THR A 345 4.60 15.92 7.43
N ASP A 346 3.69 14.98 7.16
CA ASP A 346 3.22 14.61 5.82
C ASP A 346 4.36 14.09 4.89
N ALA A 347 5.55 13.81 5.43
CA ALA A 347 6.71 13.33 4.70
C ALA A 347 7.50 12.33 5.55
N ALA A 348 8.23 11.42 4.90
CA ALA A 348 9.17 10.53 5.58
C ALA A 348 10.52 10.60 4.88
N ARG A 349 11.60 10.68 5.66
CA ARG A 349 12.96 10.55 5.14
C ARG A 349 13.14 9.17 4.52
N HIS A 350 13.81 9.13 3.38
CA HIS A 350 14.21 7.86 2.78
C HIS A 350 15.47 7.34 3.45
N HIS A 351 15.45 6.07 3.84
CA HIS A 351 16.57 5.40 4.48
C HIS A 351 17.17 4.35 3.56
N GLY A 352 18.50 4.34 3.44
CA GLY A 352 19.26 3.35 2.69
C GLY A 352 20.60 3.04 3.37
N PRO A 353 21.37 2.07 2.86
CA PRO A 353 21.12 1.25 1.68
C PRO A 353 20.01 0.20 1.88
N GLN A 354 19.19 -0.03 0.85
CA GLN A 354 18.18 -1.08 0.79
C GLN A 354 18.46 -2.04 -0.37
N LYS A 355 18.32 -3.34 -0.12
CA LYS A 355 18.21 -4.36 -1.17
C LYS A 355 16.73 -4.71 -1.36
N ILE A 356 16.27 -4.71 -2.60
CA ILE A 356 14.92 -5.19 -2.93
C ILE A 356 14.99 -6.63 -3.47
N ILE A 357 14.09 -7.50 -3.02
CA ILE A 357 13.86 -8.83 -3.59
C ILE A 357 12.46 -8.80 -4.22
N ILE A 358 12.39 -9.16 -5.50
CA ILE A 358 11.13 -9.33 -6.24
C ILE A 358 11.00 -10.79 -6.62
N GLU A 359 10.15 -11.52 -5.90
CA GLU A 359 9.86 -12.94 -6.14
C GLU A 359 8.51 -13.09 -6.85
N VAL A 360 8.54 -13.62 -8.07
CA VAL A 360 7.35 -13.99 -8.83
C VAL A 360 6.94 -15.40 -8.43
N GLY A 361 5.70 -15.56 -7.97
CA GLY A 361 5.15 -16.87 -7.64
C GLY A 361 4.44 -17.54 -8.81
N GLU A 362 4.01 -18.79 -8.57
CA GLU A 362 3.27 -19.58 -9.56
C GLU A 362 2.01 -18.86 -10.02
N ALA A 363 1.72 -18.95 -11.33
CA ALA A 363 0.50 -18.45 -11.92
C ALA A 363 -0.76 -19.09 -11.28
N ILE A 364 -1.76 -18.28 -11.02
CA ILE A 364 -3.13 -18.70 -10.73
C ILE A 364 -3.91 -18.57 -12.04
N GLU A 365 -4.35 -19.68 -12.61
CA GLU A 365 -5.22 -19.65 -13.79
C GLU A 365 -6.61 -19.12 -13.43
N VAL A 366 -7.08 -18.16 -14.22
CA VAL A 366 -8.38 -17.52 -13.98
C VAL A 366 -9.47 -18.22 -14.77
N SER A 367 -10.33 -18.95 -14.06
CA SER A 367 -11.49 -19.60 -14.68
C SER A 367 -12.47 -18.56 -15.26
N PRO A 368 -12.96 -18.71 -16.50
CA PRO A 368 -13.96 -17.80 -17.08
C PRO A 368 -15.34 -17.95 -16.41
N LYS A 369 -15.61 -19.07 -15.74
CA LYS A 369 -16.90 -19.35 -15.08
C LYS A 369 -16.90 -18.82 -13.66
N ARG A 370 -17.90 -18.02 -13.29
CA ARG A 370 -18.09 -17.61 -11.89
C ARG A 370 -18.63 -18.80 -11.11
N GLU A 371 -17.91 -19.25 -10.09
CA GLU A 371 -18.43 -20.23 -9.14
C GLU A 371 -19.59 -19.59 -8.37
N ARG A 372 -20.74 -20.27 -8.35
CA ARG A 372 -21.94 -19.80 -7.62
C ARG A 372 -21.90 -20.41 -6.22
N GLY A 373 -21.98 -19.59 -5.17
CA GLY A 373 -22.23 -20.05 -3.80
C GLY A 373 -21.26 -19.62 -2.70
N GLY A 374 -20.30 -18.72 -2.96
CA GLY A 374 -19.36 -18.21 -1.94
C GLY A 374 -19.37 -16.68 -1.76
N ASN A 375 -18.86 -16.22 -0.61
CA ASN A 375 -18.61 -14.80 -0.29
C ASN A 375 -17.35 -14.29 -1.01
N GLY A 376 -17.43 -14.11 -2.34
CA GLY A 376 -16.33 -13.53 -3.14
C GLY A 376 -15.74 -14.50 -4.16
N ASP A 377 -14.66 -14.07 -4.82
CA ASP A 377 -13.94 -14.84 -5.81
C ASP A 377 -12.87 -15.75 -5.15
N PRO A 378 -12.87 -17.08 -5.35
CA PRO A 378 -11.92 -17.99 -4.69
C PRO A 378 -10.45 -17.71 -5.05
N ILE A 379 -10.20 -16.94 -6.10
CA ILE A 379 -8.87 -16.48 -6.49
C ILE A 379 -8.28 -15.54 -5.44
N MET A 380 -9.08 -14.68 -4.81
CA MET A 380 -8.56 -13.66 -3.88
C MET A 380 -7.98 -14.29 -2.60
N PRO A 381 -8.68 -15.23 -1.91
CA PRO A 381 -8.08 -15.94 -0.78
C PRO A 381 -6.83 -16.75 -1.15
N LEU A 382 -6.81 -17.36 -2.35
CA LEU A 382 -5.62 -18.09 -2.81
C LEU A 382 -4.44 -17.15 -3.09
N LEU A 383 -4.71 -15.98 -3.68
CA LEU A 383 -3.71 -14.95 -3.94
C LEU A 383 -3.14 -14.42 -2.62
N GLU A 384 -4.01 -14.12 -1.65
CA GLU A 384 -3.64 -13.69 -0.30
C GLU A 384 -2.76 -14.73 0.38
N GLN A 385 -3.18 -16.00 0.39
CA GLN A 385 -2.42 -17.10 0.97
C GLN A 385 -1.01 -17.22 0.34
N ARG A 386 -0.91 -17.16 -1.00
CA ARG A 386 0.37 -17.25 -1.71
C ARG A 386 1.28 -16.07 -1.38
N LEU A 387 0.78 -14.84 -1.44
CA LEU A 387 1.55 -13.63 -1.10
C LEU A 387 2.03 -13.66 0.35
N THR A 388 1.15 -13.98 1.30
CA THR A 388 1.51 -14.09 2.72
C THR A 388 2.62 -15.12 2.93
N THR A 389 2.49 -16.32 2.35
CA THR A 389 3.52 -17.36 2.47
C THR A 389 4.87 -16.92 1.89
N MET A 390 4.85 -16.25 0.73
CA MET A 390 6.07 -15.74 0.09
C MET A 390 6.73 -14.64 0.95
N LEU A 391 5.94 -13.70 1.49
CA LEU A 391 6.43 -12.63 2.35
C LEU A 391 6.98 -13.15 3.68
N GLU A 392 6.32 -14.12 4.31
CA GLU A 392 6.80 -14.78 5.53
C GLU A 392 8.16 -15.46 5.31
N LYS A 393 8.30 -16.18 4.19
CA LYS A 393 9.58 -16.79 3.80
C LYS A 393 10.66 -15.74 3.60
N LEU A 394 10.38 -14.67 2.84
CA LEU A 394 11.34 -13.60 2.59
C LEU A 394 11.69 -12.81 3.85
N ALA A 395 10.78 -12.69 4.82
CA ALA A 395 11.04 -12.03 6.10
C ALA A 395 12.13 -12.73 6.91
N THR A 396 12.39 -14.03 6.67
CA THR A 396 13.49 -14.76 7.33
C THR A 396 14.87 -14.34 6.85
N GLU A 397 14.98 -13.60 5.74
CA GLU A 397 16.25 -13.10 5.19
C GLU A 397 16.66 -11.73 5.77
N SER A 398 15.80 -11.12 6.59
CA SER A 398 16.11 -9.89 7.29
C SER A 398 17.16 -10.09 8.38
N ALA A 399 17.95 -9.04 8.61
CA ALA A 399 18.81 -9.00 9.77
C ALA A 399 17.96 -8.97 11.07
N PRO A 400 18.28 -9.81 12.08
CA PRO A 400 17.61 -9.73 13.36
C PRO A 400 18.03 -8.46 14.11
N LEU A 401 17.15 -7.95 14.97
CA LEU A 401 17.49 -6.88 15.91
C LEU A 401 18.64 -7.30 16.84
N MET A 402 19.55 -6.37 17.12
CA MET A 402 20.61 -6.64 18.09
C MET A 402 20.04 -6.63 19.50
N LYS A 403 20.45 -7.57 20.36
CA LYS A 403 19.95 -7.67 21.75
C LYS A 403 20.14 -6.39 22.57
N THR A 404 21.12 -5.56 22.23
CA THR A 404 21.39 -4.25 22.87
C THR A 404 20.31 -3.21 22.61
N GLU A 405 19.44 -3.42 21.63
CA GLU A 405 18.38 -2.49 21.23
C GLU A 405 17.07 -2.74 21.99
N VAL A 406 17.01 -3.82 22.77
CA VAL A 406 15.85 -4.31 23.52
C VAL A 406 16.14 -4.25 25.02
N SER A 407 15.22 -3.66 25.81
CA SER A 407 15.31 -3.70 27.27
C SER A 407 14.89 -5.06 27.83
N PRO A 408 15.41 -5.52 28.99
CA PRO A 408 14.87 -6.68 29.71
C PRO A 408 13.36 -6.59 29.96
N ILE A 409 12.83 -5.38 30.19
CA ILE A 409 11.39 -5.12 30.39
C ILE A 409 10.60 -5.29 29.07
N ASP A 410 11.25 -5.02 27.93
CA ASP A 410 10.62 -5.22 26.61
C ASP A 410 10.53 -6.71 26.23
N LEU A 411 11.33 -7.58 26.88
CA LEU A 411 11.25 -9.04 26.75
C LEU A 411 10.08 -9.61 27.57
N GLU A 412 9.82 -9.07 28.77
CA GLU A 412 8.72 -9.52 29.65
C GLU A 412 7.33 -9.03 29.19
N THR A 413 7.26 -7.86 28.55
CA THR A 413 5.99 -7.28 28.05
C THR A 413 5.55 -7.85 26.69
N ALA A 414 6.38 -8.68 26.04
CA ALA A 414 5.99 -9.38 24.81
C ALA A 414 5.01 -10.55 25.06
N GLU A 415 4.82 -10.94 26.32
CA GLU A 415 3.95 -12.05 26.75
C GLU A 415 2.60 -11.60 27.36
N SER A 416 2.30 -10.30 27.37
CA SER A 416 1.07 -9.69 27.92
C SER A 416 0.34 -8.83 26.90
#